data_AF-A0A5D0P260-F1
#
_entry.id   AF-A0A5D0P260-F1
#
_cell.length_a   1.000
_cell.length_b   1.000
_cell.length_c   1.000
_cell.angle_alpha   90.00
_cell.angle_beta   90.00
_cell.angle_gamma   90.00
#
_symmetry.space_group_name_H-M   'P 1'
#
loop_
_entity.id
_entity.type
_entity.pdbx_description
1 polymer ?
#
loop_
_entity_poly.entity_id
_entity_poly.type
_entity_poly.pdbx_seq_one_letter_code
_entity_poly.pdbx_strand_id
1 'polypeptide(L)'
;MTIALLLALAGLAVLDSTSFGTLGIPVYLMLSLDRSRTSRLFVYLATVTVFYFLVGVALMFGLSTAMNTFGDALNSRPAYIVQLVLGVGLFALSWRFDPKWRAKRNLPERTFEPRMGGPRTMMMVGLTAGALEVATMVPYLAAIGMMTTSGLAAGQWVPLLAAYVLIMILPTLALMAVRAAAGARLEPKLERLRVWLVKHSSSMLSWGMAIVGFLLARDAAARLFL
;
A
#
# COMPACT_ATOMS: atom_id res chain seq x y z
N MET A 1 8.50 -8.59 -22.54
CA MET A 1 8.02 -8.83 -21.15
C MET A 1 8.47 -10.21 -20.72
N THR A 2 9.08 -10.35 -19.55
CA THR A 2 9.54 -11.65 -19.04
C THR A 2 8.46 -12.32 -18.18
N ILE A 3 8.43 -13.65 -18.14
CA ILE A 3 7.50 -14.41 -17.28
C ILE A 3 7.77 -14.09 -15.80
N ALA A 4 9.03 -13.91 -15.42
CA ALA A 4 9.42 -13.54 -14.06
C ALA A 4 8.78 -12.22 -13.61
N LEU A 5 8.76 -11.19 -14.48
CA LEU A 5 8.11 -9.92 -14.18
C LEU A 5 6.59 -10.10 -13.98
N LEU A 6 5.93 -10.87 -14.86
CA LEU A 6 4.49 -11.13 -14.74
C LEU A 6 4.15 -11.84 -13.42
N LEU A 7 4.93 -12.86 -13.05
CA LEU A 7 4.72 -13.59 -11.79
C LEU A 7 4.99 -12.72 -10.56
N ALA A 8 6.05 -11.89 -10.59
CA ALA A 8 6.34 -10.95 -9.51
C ALA A 8 5.21 -9.92 -9.35
N LEU A 9 4.72 -9.35 -10.45
CA LEU A 9 3.61 -8.40 -10.43
C LEU A 9 2.31 -9.04 -9.97
N ALA A 10 2.00 -10.26 -10.40
CA ALA A 10 0.84 -11.00 -9.92
C ALA A 10 0.94 -11.27 -8.41
N GLY A 11 2.11 -11.70 -7.92
CA GLY A 11 2.35 -11.90 -6.49
C GLY A 11 2.18 -10.62 -5.67
N LEU A 12 2.72 -9.50 -6.16
CA LEU A 12 2.56 -8.19 -5.54
C LEU A 12 1.10 -7.72 -5.55
N ALA A 13 0.38 -7.91 -6.66
CA ALA A 13 -1.03 -7.55 -6.76
C ALA A 13 -1.90 -8.38 -5.79
N VAL A 14 -1.61 -9.67 -5.64
CA VAL A 14 -2.27 -10.52 -4.64
C VAL A 14 -1.96 -10.05 -3.23
N LEU A 15 -0.71 -9.70 -2.93
CA LEU A 15 -0.33 -9.13 -1.64
C LEU A 15 -1.12 -7.83 -1.35
N ASP A 16 -1.19 -6.93 -2.33
CA ASP A 16 -1.89 -5.65 -2.22
C ASP A 16 -3.41 -5.82 -2.09
N SER A 17 -3.96 -6.86 -2.72
CA SER A 17 -5.38 -7.23 -2.62
C SER A 17 -5.79 -7.64 -1.20
N THR A 18 -4.83 -8.00 -0.34
CA THR A 18 -5.07 -8.35 1.07
C THR A 18 -4.90 -7.18 2.05
N SER A 19 -4.55 -6.00 1.54
CA SER A 19 -4.30 -4.83 2.38
C SER A 19 -5.59 -4.29 3.02
N PHE A 20 -5.42 -3.54 4.11
CA PHE A 20 -6.55 -2.96 4.84
C PHE A 20 -7.36 -1.96 3.98
N GLY A 21 -6.71 -1.24 3.07
CA GLY A 21 -7.39 -0.28 2.19
C GLY A 21 -8.24 -0.96 1.11
N THR A 22 -7.77 -2.09 0.56
CA THR A 22 -8.40 -2.78 -0.58
C THR A 22 -9.46 -3.80 -0.16
N LEU A 23 -9.31 -4.45 1.01
CA LEU A 23 -10.29 -5.40 1.56
C LEU A 23 -10.96 -4.93 2.86
N GLY A 24 -10.21 -4.28 3.76
CA GLY A 24 -10.73 -3.87 5.07
C GLY A 24 -11.86 -2.84 4.98
N ILE A 25 -11.69 -1.79 4.17
CA ILE A 25 -12.72 -0.78 3.94
C ILE A 25 -13.98 -1.39 3.31
N PRO A 26 -13.90 -2.16 2.20
CA PRO A 26 -15.08 -2.84 1.66
C PRO A 26 -15.79 -3.76 2.63
N VAL A 27 -15.06 -4.60 3.38
CA VAL A 27 -15.66 -5.51 4.37
C VAL A 27 -16.38 -4.72 5.46
N TYR A 28 -15.78 -3.63 5.94
CA TYR A 28 -16.42 -2.71 6.88
C TYR A 28 -17.70 -2.09 6.30
N LEU A 29 -17.65 -1.60 5.06
CA LEU A 29 -18.82 -1.02 4.38
C LEU A 29 -19.92 -2.07 4.13
N MET A 30 -19.56 -3.32 3.85
CA MET A 30 -20.54 -4.42 3.68
C MET A 30 -21.28 -4.74 4.98
N LEU A 31 -20.62 -4.62 6.13
CA LEU A 31 -21.21 -4.88 7.44
C LEU A 31 -21.99 -3.68 8.00
N SER A 32 -21.58 -2.45 7.66
CA SER A 32 -22.21 -1.22 8.14
C SER A 32 -23.33 -0.71 7.22
N LEU A 33 -23.36 -1.11 5.95
CA LEU A 33 -24.39 -0.70 4.99
C LEU A 33 -25.38 -1.84 4.70
N ASP A 34 -26.68 -1.50 4.69
CA ASP A 34 -27.74 -2.40 4.25
C ASP A 34 -27.52 -2.94 2.84
N ARG A 35 -28.01 -4.17 2.58
CA ARG A 35 -27.93 -4.85 1.26
C ARG A 35 -28.43 -3.99 0.09
N SER A 36 -29.38 -3.08 0.33
CA SER A 36 -29.91 -2.15 -0.67
C SER A 36 -28.88 -1.16 -1.21
N ARG A 37 -27.74 -0.97 -0.51
CA ARG A 37 -26.68 -0.03 -0.89
C ARG A 37 -25.53 -0.67 -1.65
N THR A 38 -25.71 -1.88 -2.17
CA THR A 38 -24.69 -2.59 -2.98
C THR A 38 -24.18 -1.75 -4.17
N SER A 39 -25.04 -0.92 -4.78
CA SER A 39 -24.64 0.04 -5.83
C SER A 39 -23.56 1.01 -5.36
N ARG A 40 -23.62 1.50 -4.10
CA ARG A 40 -22.60 2.41 -3.54
C ARG A 40 -21.25 1.72 -3.38
N LEU A 41 -21.25 0.42 -3.11
CA LEU A 41 -20.02 -0.37 -3.00
C LEU A 41 -19.35 -0.52 -4.37
N PHE A 42 -20.11 -0.74 -5.44
CA PHE A 42 -19.58 -0.73 -6.81
C PHE A 42 -19.03 0.63 -7.22
N VAL A 43 -19.71 1.73 -6.87
CA VAL A 43 -19.19 3.09 -7.09
C VAL A 43 -17.87 3.28 -6.36
N TYR A 44 -17.79 2.89 -5.08
CA TYR A 44 -16.55 2.94 -4.31
C TYR A 44 -15.42 2.11 -4.97
N LEU A 45 -15.68 0.85 -5.37
CA LEU A 45 -14.69 0.02 -6.07
C LEU A 45 -14.24 0.68 -7.37
N ALA A 46 -15.17 1.21 -8.17
CA ALA A 46 -14.84 1.88 -9.42
C ALA A 46 -13.98 3.13 -9.17
N THR A 47 -14.32 3.94 -8.17
CA THR A 47 -13.53 5.11 -7.77
C THR A 47 -12.13 4.72 -7.35
N VAL A 48 -11.97 3.72 -6.48
CA VAL A 48 -10.65 3.24 -6.03
C VAL A 48 -9.85 2.68 -7.21
N THR A 49 -10.48 1.92 -8.09
CA THR A 49 -9.84 1.35 -9.29
C THR A 49 -9.30 2.46 -10.20
N VAL A 50 -10.14 3.44 -10.53
CA VAL A 50 -9.74 4.57 -11.37
C VAL A 50 -8.68 5.41 -10.68
N PHE A 51 -8.83 5.69 -9.40
CA PHE A 51 -7.87 6.46 -8.62
C PHE A 51 -6.49 5.79 -8.62
N TYR A 52 -6.40 4.51 -8.25
CA TYR A 52 -5.14 3.78 -8.26
C TYR A 52 -4.54 3.72 -9.66
N PHE A 53 -5.35 3.45 -10.69
CA PHE A 53 -4.85 3.44 -12.07
C PHE A 53 -4.25 4.80 -12.47
N LEU A 54 -4.95 5.91 -12.20
CA LEU A 54 -4.47 7.26 -12.50
C LEU A 54 -3.20 7.63 -11.70
N VAL A 55 -3.14 7.26 -10.43
CA VAL A 55 -1.94 7.43 -9.59
C VAL A 55 -0.77 6.64 -10.19
N GLY A 56 -0.98 5.39 -10.59
CA GLY A 56 0.06 4.59 -11.24
C GLY A 56 0.53 5.19 -12.56
N VAL A 57 -0.38 5.68 -13.39
CA VAL A 57 -0.05 6.40 -14.63
C VAL A 57 0.80 7.62 -14.31
N ALA A 58 0.39 8.44 -13.34
CA ALA A 58 1.13 9.62 -12.90
C ALA A 58 2.52 9.25 -12.35
N LEU A 59 2.64 8.14 -11.61
CA LEU A 59 3.92 7.65 -11.09
C LEU A 59 4.82 7.09 -12.19
N MET A 60 4.28 6.33 -13.16
CA MET A 60 5.06 5.83 -14.31
C MET A 60 5.66 6.98 -15.10
N PHE A 61 4.88 8.03 -15.38
CA PHE A 61 5.40 9.22 -16.05
C PHE A 61 6.33 10.03 -15.14
N GLY A 62 5.93 10.32 -13.92
CA GLY A 62 6.69 11.12 -12.97
C GLY A 62 8.05 10.52 -12.63
N LEU A 63 8.10 9.21 -12.39
CA LEU A 63 9.35 8.49 -12.09
C LEU A 63 10.26 8.45 -13.32
N SER A 64 9.71 8.22 -14.51
CA SER A 64 10.49 8.26 -15.77
C SER A 64 11.08 9.64 -16.02
N THR A 65 10.29 10.71 -15.86
CA THR A 65 10.76 12.09 -15.99
C THR A 65 11.80 12.42 -14.93
N ALA A 66 11.56 12.06 -13.66
CA ALA A 66 12.50 12.30 -12.58
C ALA A 66 13.84 11.59 -12.81
N MET A 67 13.83 10.35 -13.29
CA MET A 67 15.05 9.61 -13.64
C MET A 67 15.81 10.26 -14.79
N ASN A 68 15.11 10.72 -15.83
CA ASN A 68 15.74 11.37 -16.99
C ASN A 68 16.33 12.75 -16.65
N THR A 69 15.71 13.50 -15.75
CA THR A 69 16.16 14.86 -15.39
C THR A 69 17.15 14.88 -14.24
N PHE A 70 16.96 14.02 -13.24
CA PHE A 70 17.73 14.03 -11.99
C PHE A 70 18.53 12.75 -11.75
N GLY A 71 18.63 11.85 -12.74
CA GLY A 71 19.31 10.56 -12.59
C GLY A 71 20.73 10.67 -12.04
N ASP A 72 21.52 11.62 -12.55
CA ASP A 72 22.90 11.84 -12.08
C ASP A 72 22.96 12.33 -10.63
N ALA A 73 22.02 13.20 -10.24
CA ALA A 73 21.90 13.66 -8.86
C ALA A 73 21.42 12.55 -7.92
N LEU A 74 20.53 11.67 -8.37
CA LEU A 74 20.00 10.53 -7.61
C LEU A 74 21.03 9.39 -7.47
N ASN A 75 21.97 9.28 -8.41
CA ASN A 75 23.10 8.34 -8.33
C ASN A 75 24.31 8.92 -7.57
N SER A 76 24.15 10.06 -6.91
CA SER A 76 25.24 10.70 -6.17
C SER A 76 25.40 10.13 -4.76
N ARG A 77 26.61 10.24 -4.21
CA ARG A 77 26.89 9.85 -2.82
C ARG A 77 25.94 10.50 -1.80
N PRO A 78 25.62 11.81 -1.87
CA PRO A 78 24.60 12.41 -1.02
C PRO A 78 23.22 11.76 -1.13
N ALA A 79 22.77 11.41 -2.33
CA ALA A 79 21.48 10.77 -2.53
C ALA A 79 21.41 9.39 -1.84
N TYR A 80 22.47 8.58 -1.93
CA TYR A 80 22.53 7.32 -1.19
C TYR A 80 22.59 7.50 0.32
N ILE A 81 23.24 8.56 0.83
CA ILE A 81 23.20 8.89 2.28
C ILE A 81 21.77 9.22 2.70
N VAL A 82 21.04 10.04 1.93
CA VAL A 82 19.62 10.34 2.20
C VAL A 82 18.79 9.06 2.15
N GLN A 83 18.97 8.20 1.14
CA GLN A 83 18.30 6.90 1.03
C GLN A 83 18.58 6.01 2.25
N LEU A 84 19.82 5.96 2.73
CA LEU A 84 20.21 5.21 3.92
C LEU A 84 19.50 5.74 5.16
N VAL A 85 19.49 7.07 5.36
CA VAL A 85 18.80 7.72 6.49
C VAL A 85 17.30 7.44 6.43
N LEU A 86 16.68 7.53 5.26
CA LEU A 86 15.27 7.20 5.06
C LEU A 86 14.98 5.73 5.36
N GLY A 87 15.82 4.81 4.86
CA GLY A 87 15.68 3.38 5.11
C GLY A 87 15.79 3.02 6.59
N VAL A 88 16.83 3.52 7.27
CA VAL A 88 17.02 3.34 8.72
C VAL A 88 15.88 3.99 9.51
N GLY A 89 15.43 5.18 9.10
CA GLY A 89 14.31 5.90 9.71
C GLY A 89 13.00 5.12 9.62
N LEU A 90 12.66 4.59 8.44
CA LEU A 90 11.49 3.73 8.24
C LEU A 90 11.57 2.44 9.06
N PHE A 91 12.74 1.79 9.07
CA PHE A 91 12.98 0.61 9.88
C PHE A 91 12.79 0.91 11.37
N ALA A 92 13.33 2.01 11.87
CA ALA A 92 13.18 2.41 13.25
C ALA A 92 11.74 2.81 13.60
N LEU A 93 11.03 3.49 12.69
CA LEU A 93 9.62 3.84 12.84
C LEU A 93 8.72 2.62 12.90
N SER A 94 9.09 1.50 12.25
CA SER A 94 8.32 0.26 12.28
C SER A 94 8.04 -0.22 13.70
N TRP A 95 9.05 -0.21 14.59
CA TRP A 95 8.89 -0.61 16.00
C TRP A 95 7.87 0.24 16.75
N ARG A 96 7.63 1.47 16.31
CA ARG A 96 6.64 2.36 16.94
C ARG A 96 5.21 1.92 16.64
N PHE A 97 5.00 1.19 15.55
CA PHE A 97 3.72 0.60 15.13
C PHE A 97 3.61 -0.91 15.44
N ASP A 98 4.68 -1.55 15.95
CA ASP A 98 4.65 -2.96 16.36
C ASP A 98 3.80 -3.14 17.64
N PRO A 99 2.67 -3.86 17.57
CA PRO A 99 1.78 -4.05 18.72
C PRO A 99 2.43 -4.87 19.84
N LYS A 100 3.31 -5.85 19.52
CA LYS A 100 3.98 -6.69 20.52
C LYS A 100 5.04 -5.90 21.28
N TRP A 101 5.79 -5.05 20.57
CA TRP A 101 6.79 -4.17 21.19
C TRP A 101 6.13 -3.14 22.12
N ARG A 102 4.99 -2.58 21.72
CA ARG A 102 4.20 -1.63 22.53
C ARG A 102 3.62 -2.29 23.78
N ALA A 103 3.03 -3.48 23.64
CA ALA A 103 2.46 -4.24 24.75
C ALA A 103 3.52 -4.56 25.82
N LYS A 104 4.73 -4.96 25.41
CA LYS A 104 5.86 -5.21 26.34
C LYS A 104 6.31 -3.96 27.11
N ARG A 105 6.00 -2.77 26.62
CA ARG A 105 6.39 -1.49 27.24
C ARG A 105 5.22 -0.79 27.97
N ASN A 106 4.09 -1.48 28.16
CA ASN A 106 2.85 -0.91 28.74
C ASN A 106 2.39 0.36 28.01
N LEU A 107 2.65 0.47 26.71
CA LEU A 107 2.24 1.61 25.91
C LEU A 107 0.90 1.31 25.23
N PRO A 108 -0.05 2.26 25.17
CA PRO A 108 -1.35 2.04 24.51
C PRO A 108 -1.16 1.70 23.02
N GLU A 109 -2.05 0.90 22.43
CA GLU A 109 -2.07 0.71 20.98
C GLU A 109 -2.27 2.07 20.31
N ARG A 110 -1.37 2.43 19.38
CA ARG A 110 -1.54 3.63 18.57
C ARG A 110 -2.41 3.29 17.39
N THR A 111 -3.71 3.42 17.56
CA THR A 111 -4.57 3.81 16.44
C THR A 111 -4.19 5.25 16.08
N PHE A 112 -4.01 5.55 14.80
CA PHE A 112 -3.75 6.91 14.36
C PHE A 112 -5.03 7.73 14.63
N GLU A 113 -5.17 8.25 15.84
CA GLU A 113 -6.21 9.21 16.19
C GLU A 113 -5.67 10.60 15.81
N PRO A 114 -6.18 11.22 14.73
CA PRO A 114 -5.76 12.57 14.37
C PRO A 114 -6.15 13.50 15.52
N ARG A 115 -5.16 13.94 16.30
CA ARG A 115 -5.36 14.99 17.29
C ARG A 115 -5.62 16.28 16.55
N MET A 116 -6.88 16.72 16.55
CA MET A 116 -7.25 18.03 16.02
C MET A 116 -6.49 19.09 16.80
N GLY A 117 -5.67 19.86 16.10
CA GLY A 117 -4.81 20.89 16.68
C GLY A 117 -4.63 22.05 15.72
N GLY A 118 -3.69 22.95 16.01
CA GLY A 118 -3.39 24.10 15.15
C GLY A 118 -2.90 23.69 13.75
N PRO A 119 -2.79 24.63 12.79
CA PRO A 119 -2.47 24.36 11.38
C PRO A 119 -1.21 23.51 11.19
N ARG A 120 -0.17 23.73 12.01
CA ARG A 120 1.08 22.95 11.99
C ARG A 120 0.88 21.48 12.41
N THR A 121 0.04 21.23 13.41
CA THR A 121 -0.32 19.86 13.83
C THR A 121 -1.13 19.17 12.74
N MET A 122 -2.07 19.87 12.10
CA MET A 122 -2.86 19.33 10.99
C MET A 122 -1.99 19.03 9.76
N MET A 123 -1.03 19.90 9.43
CA MET A 123 -0.05 19.66 8.37
C MET A 123 0.83 18.44 8.67
N MET A 124 1.35 18.34 9.90
CA MET A 124 2.12 17.17 10.34
C MET A 124 1.29 15.89 10.28
N VAL A 125 0.04 15.93 10.76
CA VAL A 125 -0.90 14.80 10.69
C VAL A 125 -1.15 14.41 9.23
N GLY A 126 -1.45 15.35 8.35
CA GLY A 126 -1.65 15.10 6.91
C GLY A 126 -0.41 14.52 6.23
N LEU A 127 0.78 15.05 6.51
CA LEU A 127 2.04 14.51 5.99
C LEU A 127 2.31 13.09 6.49
N THR A 128 2.08 12.83 7.78
CA THR A 128 2.24 11.46 8.32
C THR A 128 1.17 10.50 7.79
N ALA A 129 -0.07 10.95 7.61
CA ALA A 129 -1.14 10.14 7.04
C ALA A 129 -0.87 9.81 5.57
N GLY A 130 -0.48 10.79 4.76
CA GLY A 130 -0.08 10.58 3.37
C GLY A 130 1.16 9.70 3.25
N ALA A 131 2.18 9.91 4.10
CA ALA A 131 3.36 9.03 4.14
C ALA A 131 3.00 7.60 4.56
N LEU A 132 2.04 7.44 5.48
CA LEU A 132 1.53 6.15 5.89
C LEU A 132 0.74 5.46 4.77
N GLU A 133 -0.06 6.23 4.02
CA GLU A 133 -0.77 5.76 2.83
C GLU A 133 0.21 5.25 1.76
N VAL A 134 1.25 6.04 1.48
CA VAL A 134 2.35 5.65 0.57
C VAL A 134 3.08 4.41 1.09
N ALA A 135 3.33 4.31 2.39
CA ALA A 135 3.93 3.13 3.03
C ALA A 135 3.00 1.90 3.04
N THR A 136 1.69 2.08 2.96
CA THR A 136 0.75 0.95 2.75
C THR A 136 0.68 0.51 1.31
N MET A 137 0.99 1.40 0.37
CA MET A 137 1.06 1.10 -1.07
C MET A 137 2.40 0.46 -1.47
N VAL A 138 3.20 -0.05 -0.54
CA VAL A 138 4.52 -0.63 -0.85
C VAL A 138 4.50 -1.68 -1.97
N PRO A 139 3.57 -2.65 -1.98
CA PRO A 139 3.50 -3.62 -3.08
C PRO A 139 3.23 -2.93 -4.42
N TYR A 140 2.39 -1.91 -4.41
CA TYR A 140 2.04 -1.10 -5.58
C TYR A 140 3.25 -0.29 -6.09
N LEU A 141 3.95 0.41 -5.20
CA LEU A 141 5.14 1.19 -5.55
C LEU A 141 6.27 0.30 -6.07
N ALA A 142 6.46 -0.88 -5.48
CA ALA A 142 7.41 -1.87 -5.98
C ALA A 142 7.05 -2.32 -7.41
N ALA A 143 5.76 -2.56 -7.69
CA ALA A 143 5.28 -2.91 -9.02
C ALA A 143 5.57 -1.80 -10.05
N ILE A 144 5.28 -0.54 -9.70
CA ILE A 144 5.60 0.63 -10.54
C ILE A 144 7.11 0.72 -10.81
N GLY A 145 7.94 0.55 -9.77
CA GLY A 145 9.39 0.54 -9.91
C GLY A 145 9.87 -0.54 -10.88
N MET A 146 9.40 -1.78 -10.71
CA MET A 146 9.72 -2.89 -11.61
C MET A 146 9.30 -2.63 -13.05
N MET A 147 8.10 -2.09 -13.27
CA MET A 147 7.62 -1.74 -14.62
C MET A 147 8.47 -0.65 -15.26
N THR A 148 8.85 0.38 -14.48
CA THR A 148 9.65 1.51 -14.95
C THR A 148 11.07 1.07 -15.33
N THR A 149 11.73 0.26 -14.48
CA THR A 149 13.09 -0.24 -14.75
C THR A 149 13.15 -1.30 -15.84
N SER A 150 12.01 -1.90 -16.20
CA SER A 150 11.92 -2.91 -17.26
C SER A 150 11.88 -2.32 -18.68
N GLY A 151 11.92 -0.99 -18.83
CA GLY A 151 11.94 -0.33 -20.13
C GLY A 151 10.70 -0.58 -20.99
N LEU A 152 9.55 -0.81 -20.34
CA LEU A 152 8.30 -1.14 -21.03
C LEU A 152 7.76 0.09 -21.79
N ALA A 153 7.34 -0.12 -23.04
CA ALA A 153 6.62 0.91 -23.78
C ALA A 153 5.22 1.17 -23.17
N ALA A 154 4.63 2.33 -23.43
CA ALA A 154 3.29 2.68 -22.95
C ALA A 154 2.22 1.63 -23.31
N GLY A 155 2.28 1.09 -24.53
CA GLY A 155 1.38 0.01 -24.95
C GLY A 155 1.50 -1.29 -24.15
N GLN A 156 2.59 -1.48 -23.39
CA GLN A 156 2.81 -2.65 -22.54
C GLN A 156 2.50 -2.38 -21.08
N TRP A 157 3.02 -1.29 -20.51
CA TRP A 157 2.84 -1.04 -19.08
C TRP A 157 1.42 -0.58 -18.74
N VAL A 158 0.72 0.14 -19.63
CA VAL A 158 -0.67 0.58 -19.38
C VAL A 158 -1.63 -0.60 -19.17
N PRO A 159 -1.72 -1.59 -20.07
CA PRO A 159 -2.60 -2.75 -19.84
C PRO A 159 -2.11 -3.62 -18.67
N LEU A 160 -0.79 -3.68 -18.43
CA LEU A 160 -0.24 -4.42 -17.30
C LEU A 160 -0.60 -3.79 -15.95
N LEU A 161 -0.55 -2.46 -15.86
CA LEU A 161 -1.00 -1.69 -14.71
C LEU A 161 -2.51 -1.86 -14.49
N ALA A 162 -3.31 -1.79 -15.56
CA ALA A 162 -4.74 -2.07 -15.48
C ALA A 162 -5.01 -3.48 -14.93
N ALA A 163 -4.32 -4.50 -15.45
CA ALA A 163 -4.43 -5.86 -14.96
C ALA A 163 -4.02 -5.99 -13.49
N TYR A 164 -2.94 -5.32 -13.07
CA TYR A 164 -2.52 -5.27 -11.67
C TYR A 164 -3.63 -4.72 -10.77
N VAL A 165 -4.20 -3.56 -11.12
CA VAL A 165 -5.27 -2.91 -10.33
C VAL A 165 -6.54 -3.75 -10.34
N LEU A 166 -6.86 -4.45 -11.43
CA LEU A 166 -7.99 -5.37 -11.48
C LEU A 166 -7.77 -6.57 -10.55
N ILE A 167 -6.59 -7.19 -10.55
CA ILE A 167 -6.25 -8.28 -9.62
C ILE A 167 -6.38 -7.81 -8.18
N MET A 168 -5.96 -6.57 -7.88
CA MET A 168 -6.06 -5.96 -6.55
C MET A 168 -7.51 -5.90 -6.03
N ILE A 169 -8.51 -5.65 -6.89
CA ILE A 169 -9.93 -5.55 -6.47
C ILE A 169 -10.70 -6.89 -6.55
N LEU A 170 -10.14 -7.92 -7.20
CA LEU A 170 -10.80 -9.20 -7.42
C LEU A 170 -11.32 -9.86 -6.13
N PRO A 171 -10.57 -9.91 -5.02
CA PRO A 171 -11.07 -10.53 -3.79
C PRO A 171 -12.32 -9.85 -3.24
N THR A 172 -12.39 -8.52 -3.36
CA THR A 172 -13.55 -7.74 -2.92
C THR A 172 -14.77 -8.03 -3.78
N LEU A 173 -14.59 -8.08 -5.11
CA LEU A 173 -15.65 -8.48 -6.04
C LEU A 173 -16.14 -9.91 -5.76
N ALA A 174 -15.21 -10.84 -5.50
CA ALA A 174 -15.54 -12.21 -5.13
C ALA A 174 -16.35 -12.27 -3.83
N LEU A 175 -15.95 -11.53 -2.79
CA LEU A 175 -16.70 -11.42 -1.53
C LEU A 175 -18.10 -10.83 -1.75
N MET A 176 -18.24 -9.84 -2.63
CA MET A 176 -19.55 -9.28 -3.01
C MET A 176 -20.45 -10.32 -3.66
N ALA A 177 -19.92 -11.09 -4.60
CA ALA A 177 -20.67 -12.16 -5.28
C ALA A 177 -21.08 -13.27 -4.29
N VAL A 178 -20.16 -13.71 -3.42
CA VAL A 178 -20.45 -14.72 -2.40
C VAL A 178 -21.48 -14.20 -1.40
N ARG A 179 -21.42 -12.93 -0.98
CA ARG A 179 -22.44 -12.32 -0.09
C ARG A 179 -23.82 -12.27 -0.75
N ALA A 180 -23.87 -11.95 -2.04
CA ALA A 180 -25.12 -11.93 -2.80
C ALA A 180 -25.77 -13.33 -2.85
N ALA A 181 -24.97 -14.38 -3.08
CA ALA A 181 -25.46 -15.75 -3.13
C ALA A 181 -25.78 -16.35 -1.74
N ALA A 182 -24.95 -16.09 -0.72
CA ALA A 182 -25.00 -16.78 0.57
C ALA A 182 -25.95 -16.17 1.61
N GLY A 183 -26.56 -15.01 1.33
CA GLY A 183 -27.54 -14.46 2.27
C GLY A 183 -26.91 -13.90 3.56
N ALA A 184 -27.72 -13.85 4.62
CA ALA A 184 -27.30 -13.49 5.98
C ALA A 184 -26.34 -14.51 6.62
N ARG A 185 -26.11 -15.68 5.99
CA ARG A 185 -25.19 -16.70 6.49
C ARG A 185 -23.73 -16.26 6.46
N LEU A 186 -23.40 -15.23 5.67
CA LEU A 186 -22.05 -14.71 5.53
C LEU A 186 -21.72 -13.58 6.54
N GLU A 187 -22.73 -12.91 7.12
CA GLU A 187 -22.54 -11.85 8.12
C GLU A 187 -21.58 -12.27 9.27
N PRO A 188 -21.76 -13.42 9.95
CA PRO A 188 -20.87 -13.80 11.06
C PRO A 188 -19.44 -14.14 10.62
N LYS A 189 -19.24 -14.52 9.35
CA LYS A 189 -17.89 -14.75 8.79
C LYS A 189 -17.21 -13.43 8.41
N LEU A 190 -17.97 -12.50 7.83
CA LEU A 190 -17.49 -11.16 7.51
C LEU A 190 -17.10 -10.39 8.77
N GLU A 191 -17.87 -10.50 9.86
CA GLU A 191 -17.50 -9.84 11.13
C GLU A 191 -16.21 -10.43 11.71
N ARG A 192 -16.02 -11.75 11.66
CA ARG A 192 -14.74 -12.38 12.04
C ARG A 192 -13.59 -11.87 11.19
N LEU A 193 -13.79 -11.76 9.88
CA LEU A 193 -12.79 -11.22 8.96
C LEU A 193 -12.47 -9.76 9.30
N ARG A 194 -13.48 -8.92 9.55
CA ARG A 194 -13.32 -7.52 9.98
C ARG A 194 -12.49 -7.42 11.25
N VAL A 195 -12.85 -8.17 12.29
CA VAL A 195 -12.11 -8.19 13.56
C VAL A 195 -10.67 -8.67 13.35
N TRP A 196 -10.48 -9.70 12.53
CA TRP A 196 -9.14 -10.20 12.20
C TRP A 196 -8.31 -9.15 11.45
N LEU A 197 -8.87 -8.48 10.44
CA LEU A 197 -8.21 -7.43 9.66
C LEU A 197 -7.83 -6.23 10.53
N VAL A 198 -8.74 -5.77 11.40
CA VAL A 198 -8.47 -4.67 12.34
C VAL A 198 -7.35 -5.04 13.31
N LYS A 199 -7.36 -6.27 13.83
CA LYS A 199 -6.33 -6.75 14.77
C LYS A 199 -4.94 -6.88 14.13
N HIS A 200 -4.86 -7.21 12.84
CA HIS A 200 -3.58 -7.47 12.17
C HIS A 200 -3.07 -6.31 11.31
N SER A 201 -3.88 -5.28 11.04
CA SER A 201 -3.50 -4.16 10.17
C SER A 201 -2.28 -3.40 10.67
N SER A 202 -2.20 -3.11 11.98
CA SER A 202 -1.05 -2.47 12.63
C SER A 202 0.23 -3.30 12.51
N SER A 203 0.09 -4.63 12.64
CA SER A 203 1.21 -5.56 12.47
C SER A 203 1.70 -5.62 11.02
N MET A 204 0.78 -5.60 10.03
CA MET A 204 1.14 -5.58 8.61
C MET A 204 1.86 -4.28 8.22
N LEU A 205 1.35 -3.15 8.70
CA LEU A 205 1.96 -1.83 8.56
C LEU A 205 3.40 -1.80 9.11
N SER A 206 3.57 -2.29 10.34
CA SER A 206 4.90 -2.40 10.96
C SER A 206 5.84 -3.26 10.14
N TRP A 207 5.41 -4.45 9.72
CA TRP A 207 6.25 -5.35 8.92
C TRP A 207 6.60 -4.78 7.55
N GLY A 208 5.65 -4.12 6.87
CA GLY A 208 5.88 -3.45 5.60
C GLY A 208 6.95 -2.36 5.71
N MET A 209 6.82 -1.48 6.71
CA MET A 209 7.82 -0.44 6.98
C MET A 209 9.19 -1.03 7.33
N ALA A 210 9.23 -2.12 8.09
CA ALA A 210 10.47 -2.80 8.45
C ALA A 210 11.17 -3.38 7.21
N ILE A 211 10.45 -4.16 6.38
CA ILE A 211 11.03 -4.75 5.17
C ILE A 211 11.55 -3.66 4.24
N VAL A 212 10.74 -2.65 3.95
CA VAL A 212 11.13 -1.57 3.02
C VAL A 212 12.28 -0.75 3.57
N GLY A 213 12.21 -0.36 4.84
CA GLY A 213 13.29 0.37 5.50
C GLY A 213 14.61 -0.40 5.45
N PHE A 214 14.57 -1.70 5.74
CA PHE A 214 15.74 -2.57 5.67
C PHE A 214 16.28 -2.69 4.24
N LEU A 215 15.43 -2.94 3.24
CA LEU A 215 15.84 -3.08 1.84
C LEU A 215 16.45 -1.78 1.30
N LEU A 216 15.85 -0.63 1.60
CA LEU A 216 16.38 0.68 1.21
C LEU A 216 17.74 0.95 1.85
N ALA A 217 17.86 0.68 3.15
CA ALA A 217 19.11 0.88 3.89
C ALA A 217 20.21 -0.06 3.37
N ARG A 218 19.87 -1.32 3.10
CA ARG A 218 20.80 -2.31 2.55
C ARG A 218 21.31 -1.91 1.16
N ASP A 219 20.42 -1.50 0.26
CA ASP A 219 20.80 -1.07 -1.09
C ASP A 219 21.72 0.16 -1.05
N ALA A 220 21.37 1.16 -0.24
CA ALA A 220 22.20 2.35 -0.07
C ALA A 220 23.58 2.03 0.54
N ALA A 221 23.62 1.16 1.55
CA ALA A 221 24.88 0.73 2.17
C ALA A 221 25.78 -0.01 1.17
N ALA A 222 25.19 -0.89 0.34
CA ALA A 222 25.94 -1.57 -0.70
C ALA A 222 26.57 -0.58 -1.68
N ARG A 223 25.82 0.45 -2.13
CA ARG A 223 26.33 1.45 -3.08
C ARG A 223 27.33 2.45 -2.48
N LEU A 224 27.31 2.63 -1.15
CA LEU A 224 28.20 3.57 -0.46
C LEU A 224 29.52 2.96 -0.01
N PHE A 225 29.52 1.65 0.30
CA PHE A 225 30.61 1.02 1.03
C PHE A 225 31.18 -0.25 0.36
N LEU A 226 30.55 -0.77 -0.69
CA LEU A 226 31.04 -1.90 -1.50
C LEU A 226 31.36 -1.43 -2.92
#